data_AF-A0A946CD17-F1
#
_entry.id   AF-A0A946CD17-F1
#
_cell.length_a   1.000
_cell.length_b   1.000
_cell.length_c   1.000
_cell.angle_alpha   90.00
_cell.angle_beta   90.00
_cell.angle_gamma   90.00
#
_symmetry.space_group_name_H-M   'P 1'
#
loop_
_entity.id
_entity.type
_entity.pdbx_description
1 polymer ?
#
loop_
_entity_poly.entity_id
_entity_poly.type
_entity_poly.pdbx_seq_one_letter_code
_entity_poly.pdbx_strand_id
1 'polypeptide(L)'
;MRVFLSSVLYSLSTIGIFSVLSPAFADPYAKSGNIKPSIVELSAEEEAKILAGVKVPEGFELTLYAPWQTANYPVYVAASPAGDLYVSSDGCGSLGKDQDRGRVLR
;
A
#
# COMPACT_ATOMS: atom_id res chain seq x y z
N MET A 1 17.29 31.56 -72.20
CA MET A 1 16.16 32.51 -72.35
C MET A 1 14.89 31.79 -71.91
N ARG A 2 14.15 32.36 -70.92
CA ARG A 2 12.86 31.94 -70.31
C ARG A 2 12.93 30.69 -69.40
N VAL A 3 13.10 30.81 -68.07
CA VAL A 3 12.17 31.28 -67.00
C VAL A 3 10.90 30.44 -66.94
N PHE A 4 10.68 29.68 -65.85
CA PHE A 4 9.54 29.87 -64.93
C PHE A 4 9.72 29.10 -63.62
N LEU A 5 9.68 29.88 -62.55
CA LEU A 5 9.53 29.54 -61.14
C LEU A 5 8.08 29.09 -60.90
N SER A 6 7.84 28.05 -60.09
CA SER A 6 6.55 27.92 -59.40
C SER A 6 6.70 27.17 -58.08
N SER A 7 6.78 27.98 -57.03
CA SER A 7 6.48 27.64 -55.65
C SER A 7 5.00 27.30 -55.49
N VAL A 8 4.67 26.12 -54.96
CA VAL A 8 3.36 25.87 -54.34
C VAL A 8 3.58 25.40 -52.90
N LEU A 9 2.81 26.06 -52.05
CA LEU A 9 2.83 26.14 -50.61
C LEU A 9 2.37 24.86 -49.89
N TYR A 10 2.91 24.69 -48.68
CA TYR A 10 2.31 24.16 -47.44
C TYR A 10 1.36 22.95 -47.54
N SER A 11 1.83 21.82 -47.00
CA SER A 11 0.94 20.89 -46.30
C SER A 11 1.39 20.77 -44.85
N LEU A 12 0.48 21.22 -44.00
CA LEU A 12 0.49 21.18 -42.55
C LEU A 12 0.59 19.75 -42.02
N SER A 13 1.35 19.61 -40.93
CA SER A 13 1.06 18.74 -39.77
C SER A 13 0.58 17.31 -40.04
N THR A 14 1.43 16.34 -39.72
CA THR A 14 1.18 15.45 -38.56
C THR A 14 2.43 14.64 -38.32
N ILE A 15 3.31 15.18 -37.46
CA ILE A 15 4.22 14.35 -36.67
C ILE A 15 3.30 13.58 -35.72
N GLY A 16 2.77 12.45 -36.19
CA GLY A 16 2.13 11.45 -35.38
C GLY A 16 3.22 10.67 -34.63
N ILE A 17 3.93 11.36 -33.73
CA ILE A 17 4.54 10.67 -32.60
C ILE A 17 3.37 9.97 -31.93
N PHE A 18 3.31 8.65 -32.08
CA PHE A 18 2.57 7.80 -31.16
C PHE A 18 3.21 8.07 -29.80
N SER A 19 2.72 9.11 -29.12
CA SER A 19 2.86 9.27 -27.69
C SER A 19 2.04 8.11 -27.14
N VAL A 20 2.70 6.96 -27.02
CA VAL A 20 2.26 5.93 -26.11
C VAL A 20 2.20 6.66 -24.79
N LEU A 21 0.99 7.02 -24.37
CA LEU A 21 0.71 7.51 -23.03
C LEU A 21 1.23 6.42 -22.11
N SER A 22 2.51 6.52 -21.71
CA SER A 22 3.03 5.77 -20.60
C SER A 22 2.07 6.10 -19.46
N PRO A 23 1.45 5.11 -18.80
CA PRO A 23 0.66 5.39 -17.62
C PRO A 23 1.64 5.92 -16.59
N ALA A 24 1.77 7.25 -16.54
CA ALA A 24 2.41 7.92 -15.43
C ALA A 24 1.61 7.50 -14.19
N PHE A 25 2.29 6.82 -13.27
CA PHE A 25 1.80 6.47 -11.93
C PHE A 25 0.68 5.42 -11.85
N ALA A 26 0.75 4.33 -12.63
CA ALA A 26 0.08 3.11 -12.15
C ALA A 26 0.85 2.63 -10.91
N ASP A 27 0.23 2.64 -9.73
CA ASP A 27 0.81 2.08 -8.51
C ASP A 27 1.17 0.60 -8.79
N PRO A 28 2.48 0.24 -8.79
CA PRO A 28 2.89 -1.13 -9.07
C PRO A 28 2.36 -2.12 -8.02
N TYR A 29 1.82 -1.63 -6.90
CA TYR A 29 1.21 -2.39 -5.83
C TYR A 29 -0.32 -2.35 -5.83
N ALA A 30 -0.97 -1.76 -6.84
CA ALA A 30 -2.45 -1.65 -6.89
C ALA A 30 -3.18 -3.00 -6.82
N LYS A 31 -2.55 -4.09 -7.28
CA LYS A 31 -3.07 -5.47 -7.21
C LYS A 31 -2.47 -6.30 -6.06
N SER A 32 -1.56 -5.71 -5.31
CA SER A 32 -0.90 -6.27 -4.15
C SER A 32 -1.82 -6.07 -2.94
N GLY A 33 -2.99 -6.70 -2.87
CA GLY A 33 -3.99 -6.54 -1.80
C GLY A 33 -3.50 -6.38 -0.33
N ASN A 34 -4.31 -5.79 0.53
CA ASN A 34 -4.00 -5.24 1.86
C ASN A 34 -3.17 -3.95 1.87
N ILE A 35 -3.57 -3.02 2.76
CA ILE A 35 -3.05 -1.65 2.86
C ILE A 35 -1.61 -1.70 3.37
N LYS A 36 -0.71 -0.91 2.79
CA LYS A 36 0.68 -0.83 3.29
C LYS A 36 0.66 -0.42 4.77
N PRO A 37 1.30 -1.19 5.67
CA PRO A 37 1.38 -0.82 7.08
C PRO A 37 1.99 0.56 7.28
N SER A 38 1.41 1.33 8.19
CA SER A 38 1.87 2.64 8.65
C SER A 38 1.77 2.72 10.17
N ILE A 39 2.77 3.33 10.79
CA ILE A 39 2.72 3.66 12.22
C ILE A 39 1.74 4.82 12.38
N VAL A 40 0.67 4.59 13.15
CA VAL A 40 -0.39 5.57 13.40
C VAL A 40 -0.61 5.65 14.90
N GLU A 41 -0.60 6.86 15.43
CA GLU A 41 -0.98 7.15 16.81
C GLU A 41 -2.49 7.37 16.86
N LEU A 42 -3.20 6.56 17.65
CA LEU A 42 -4.63 6.74 17.88
C LEU A 42 -4.87 7.69 19.05
N SER A 43 -5.98 8.43 19.02
CA SER A 43 -6.47 9.10 20.21
C SER A 43 -7.01 8.07 21.22
N ALA A 44 -7.03 8.43 22.51
CA ALA A 44 -7.57 7.57 23.56
C ALA A 44 -9.04 7.17 23.31
N GLU A 45 -9.83 8.05 22.69
CA GLU A 45 -11.22 7.76 22.32
C GLU A 45 -11.34 6.71 21.22
N GLU A 46 -10.42 6.71 20.26
CA GLU A 46 -10.37 5.72 19.18
C GLU A 46 -9.92 4.36 19.70
N GLU A 47 -8.90 4.33 20.56
CA GLU A 47 -8.46 3.10 21.22
C GLU A 47 -9.58 2.51 22.10
N ALA A 48 -10.27 3.33 22.89
CA ALA A 48 -11.39 2.89 23.71
C ALA A 48 -12.53 2.28 22.88
N LYS A 49 -12.81 2.83 21.68
CA LYS A 49 -13.79 2.26 20.74
C LYS A 49 -13.36 0.88 20.24
N ILE A 50 -12.08 0.67 19.96
CA ILE A 50 -11.53 -0.63 19.55
C ILE A 50 -11.66 -1.66 20.68
N LEU A 51 -11.35 -1.25 21.92
CA LEU A 51 -11.32 -2.13 23.08
C LEU A 51 -12.70 -2.39 23.71
N ALA A 52 -13.73 -1.62 23.36
CA ALA A 52 -15.06 -1.65 24.00
C ALA A 52 -15.72 -3.06 24.05
N GLY A 53 -15.38 -3.95 23.12
CA GLY A 53 -15.91 -5.32 23.06
C GLY A 53 -15.07 -6.37 23.77
N VAL A 54 -13.87 -6.03 24.26
CA VAL A 54 -12.90 -6.99 24.81
C VAL A 54 -12.96 -6.97 26.33
N LYS A 55 -13.03 -8.16 26.92
CA LYS A 55 -13.03 -8.34 28.38
C LYS A 55 -11.86 -9.21 28.78
N VAL A 56 -11.21 -8.86 29.87
CA VAL A 56 -10.14 -9.66 30.49
C VAL A 56 -10.56 -10.09 31.90
N PRO A 57 -10.00 -11.18 32.44
CA PRO A 57 -10.28 -11.61 33.81
C PRO A 57 -9.83 -10.57 34.86
N GLU A 58 -10.32 -10.72 36.10
CA GLU A 58 -9.87 -9.89 37.22
C GLU A 58 -8.35 -10.01 37.42
N GLY A 59 -7.70 -8.87 37.72
CA GLY A 59 -6.24 -8.79 37.89
C GLY A 59 -5.45 -8.65 36.59
N PHE A 60 -6.09 -8.66 35.41
CA PHE A 60 -5.45 -8.38 34.13
C PHE A 60 -5.72 -6.96 33.64
N GLU A 61 -4.71 -6.38 33.00
CA GLU A 61 -4.82 -5.10 32.28
C GLU A 61 -4.94 -5.37 30.78
N LEU A 62 -5.78 -4.58 30.09
CA LEU A 62 -5.99 -4.65 28.65
C LEU A 62 -5.45 -3.36 28.01
N THR A 63 -4.56 -3.51 27.04
CA THR A 63 -3.98 -2.42 26.25
C THR A 63 -4.00 -2.77 24.76
N LEU A 64 -4.07 -1.76 23.89
CA LEU A 64 -3.89 -1.96 22.45
C LEU A 64 -2.41 -1.80 22.08
N TYR A 65 -1.76 -2.88 21.66
CA TYR A 65 -0.35 -2.82 21.24
C TYR A 65 -0.15 -2.15 19.88
N ALA A 66 -0.94 -2.54 18.88
CA ALA A 66 -0.87 -1.99 17.53
C ALA A 66 -2.24 -2.04 16.85
N PRO A 67 -2.68 -0.95 16.19
CA PRO A 67 -3.91 -0.96 15.42
C PRO A 67 -3.70 -1.62 14.05
N TRP A 68 -4.80 -1.89 13.32
CA TRP A 68 -4.76 -2.61 12.04
C TRP A 68 -3.95 -1.86 10.96
N GLN A 69 -3.86 -0.53 11.04
CA GLN A 69 -3.03 0.29 10.17
C GLN A 69 -1.54 -0.05 10.31
N THR A 70 -1.12 -0.46 11.51
CA THR A 70 0.27 -0.82 11.83
C THR A 70 0.51 -2.32 11.66
N ALA A 71 -0.40 -3.16 12.15
CA ALA A 71 -0.32 -4.62 12.02
C ALA A 71 -1.58 -5.17 11.34
N ASN A 72 -1.54 -5.25 10.00
CA ASN A 72 -2.65 -5.73 9.20
C ASN A 72 -2.61 -7.26 9.04
N TYR A 73 -3.75 -7.91 9.25
CA TYR A 73 -3.92 -9.37 9.14
C TYR A 73 -2.77 -10.17 9.81
N PRO A 74 -2.59 -10.03 11.14
CA PRO A 74 -1.52 -10.69 11.85
C PRO A 74 -1.74 -12.20 11.90
N VAL A 75 -0.74 -12.99 11.50
CA VAL A 75 -0.84 -14.47 11.48
C VAL A 75 0.09 -15.17 12.48
N TYR A 76 1.12 -14.47 12.97
CA TYR A 76 2.07 -14.99 13.96
C TYR A 76 2.70 -13.84 14.77
N VAL A 77 3.01 -14.12 16.04
CA VAL A 77 3.73 -13.23 16.96
C VAL A 77 4.87 -14.01 17.61
N ALA A 78 6.05 -13.40 17.69
CA ALA A 78 7.19 -13.90 18.45
C ALA A 78 7.90 -12.77 19.19
N ALA A 79 8.52 -13.10 20.32
CA ALA A 79 9.36 -12.18 21.08
C ALA A 79 10.82 -12.67 21.12
N SER A 80 11.78 -11.78 20.96
CA SER A 80 13.19 -12.09 21.25
C SER A 80 13.40 -12.21 22.77
N PRO A 81 14.46 -12.91 23.23
CA PRO A 81 14.83 -12.91 24.65
C PRO A 81 15.15 -11.52 25.22
N ALA A 82 15.46 -10.54 24.36
CA ALA A 82 15.69 -9.15 24.74
C ALA A 82 14.40 -8.32 24.80
N GLY A 83 13.26 -8.88 24.37
CA GLY A 83 11.94 -8.24 24.43
C GLY A 83 11.45 -7.64 23.12
N ASP A 84 12.19 -7.73 22.02
CA ASP A 84 11.72 -7.25 20.71
C ASP A 84 10.54 -8.10 20.24
N LEU A 85 9.48 -7.48 19.73
CA LEU A 85 8.32 -8.18 19.20
C LEU A 85 8.36 -8.21 17.66
N TYR A 86 8.11 -9.39 17.10
CA TYR A 86 7.99 -9.61 15.67
C TYR A 86 6.57 -10.04 15.36
N VAL A 87 5.88 -9.28 14.51
CA VAL A 87 4.51 -9.58 14.08
C VAL A 87 4.54 -9.91 12.60
N SER A 88 4.10 -11.10 12.20
CA SER A 88 3.93 -11.40 10.79
C SER A 88 2.58 -10.89 10.30
N SER A 89 2.60 -10.27 9.12
CA SER A 89 1.42 -9.76 8.43
C SER A 89 1.28 -10.51 7.10
N ASP A 90 0.07 -11.01 6.85
CA ASP A 90 -0.27 -11.63 5.56
C ASP A 90 -0.99 -10.63 4.66
N GLY A 91 -0.26 -10.15 3.64
CA GLY A 91 -0.81 -9.27 2.61
C GLY A 91 -1.83 -9.96 1.68
N CYS A 92 -1.95 -11.28 1.69
CA CYS A 92 -2.98 -11.98 0.91
C CYS A 92 -4.34 -12.04 1.62
N GLY A 93 -4.37 -11.92 2.94
CA GLY A 93 -5.55 -12.23 3.74
C GLY A 93 -6.00 -13.68 3.55
N SER A 94 -7.26 -13.98 3.89
CA SER A 94 -7.76 -15.38 3.93
C SER A 94 -7.86 -16.08 2.57
N LEU A 95 -7.82 -15.36 1.45
CA LEU A 95 -8.18 -15.89 0.13
C LEU A 95 -7.05 -15.86 -0.90
N GLY A 96 -6.01 -15.05 -0.68
CA GLY A 96 -4.92 -14.86 -1.64
C GLY A 96 -3.80 -15.88 -1.49
N LYS A 97 -2.98 -16.00 -2.54
CA LYS A 97 -1.74 -16.81 -2.54
C LYS A 97 -0.66 -16.20 -3.42
N ASP A 98 -0.72 -14.88 -3.57
CA ASP A 98 0.24 -14.15 -4.39
C ASP A 98 1.61 -14.19 -3.71
N GLN A 99 2.66 -14.19 -4.51
CA GLN A 99 4.03 -14.21 -4.01
C GLN A 99 4.40 -12.85 -3.41
N ASP A 100 5.36 -12.85 -2.48
CA ASP A 100 5.98 -11.63 -1.91
C ASP A 100 5.00 -10.66 -1.22
N ARG A 101 3.91 -11.20 -0.68
CA ARG A 101 2.90 -10.43 0.06
C ARG A 101 3.12 -10.41 1.57
N GLY A 102 3.75 -11.43 2.12
CA GLY A 102 4.05 -11.53 3.55
C GLY A 102 5.06 -10.49 4.02
N ARG A 103 4.92 -10.03 5.26
CA ARG A 103 5.83 -9.09 5.92
C ARG A 103 6.08 -9.51 7.37
N VAL A 104 7.22 -9.11 7.92
CA VAL A 104 7.48 -9.14 9.37
C VAL A 104 7.70 -7.70 9.82
N LEU A 105 6.90 -7.28 10.81
CA LEU A 105 6.96 -5.99 11.46
C LEU A 105 7.85 -6.12 12.70
N ARG A 106 8.66 -5.10 12.96
CA ARG A 106 9.60 -4.99 14.08
C ARG A 106 9.81 -3.52 14.44
#